data_AF-A6J0Q3-F1
#
_entry.id   AF-A6J0Q3-F1
#
_cell.length_a   1.000
_cell.length_b   1.000
_cell.length_c   1.000
_cell.angle_alpha   90.00
_cell.angle_beta   90.00
_cell.angle_gamma   90.00
#
_symmetry.space_group_name_H-M   'P 1'
#
loop_
_entity.id
_entity.type
_entity.pdbx_description
1 polymer ?
#
loop_
_entity_poly.entity_id
_entity_poly.type
_entity_poly.pdbx_seq_one_letter_code
_entity_poly.pdbx_strand_id
1 'polypeptide(L)'
;MNKLRENQEFVSFRKARSDMLLSRKNQLLLEFSFWNEPVPRSGPNIYELRSYQLRPGTMIEWGNYWARAIRFRQDSNEAVGGFFSQIGQLYMVHHLWAYKDLQTREDIRNAAWHKHGWEELVYYTVPLIQEMESRIMIPLKTSPLQ
;
A
#
# COMPACT_ATOMS: atom_id res chain seq x y z
N MET A 1 -0.44 26.89 -8.90
CA MET A 1 -1.80 26.30 -9.03
C MET A 1 -2.82 27.19 -9.75
N ASN A 2 -2.57 28.48 -10.02
CA ASN A 2 -3.56 29.36 -10.67
C ASN A 2 -3.84 29.03 -12.16
N LYS A 3 -2.83 28.61 -12.93
CA LYS A 3 -2.97 28.35 -14.38
C LYS A 3 -4.06 27.33 -14.75
N LEU A 4 -4.30 26.31 -13.92
CA LEU A 4 -5.36 25.33 -14.16
C LEU A 4 -6.75 25.82 -13.71
N ARG A 5 -6.82 26.76 -12.76
CA ARG A 5 -8.09 27.30 -12.28
C ARG A 5 -8.71 28.28 -13.29
N GLU A 6 -7.86 28.97 -14.06
CA GLU A 6 -8.27 29.97 -15.07
C GLU A 6 -8.41 29.36 -16.48
N ASN A 7 -7.95 28.11 -16.69
CA ASN A 7 -8.08 27.45 -17.97
C ASN A 7 -9.52 26.94 -18.17
N GLN A 8 -10.24 27.56 -19.11
CA GLN A 8 -11.65 27.28 -19.37
C GLN A 8 -11.91 25.84 -19.85
N GLU A 9 -10.99 25.27 -20.63
CA GLU A 9 -11.06 23.89 -21.13
C GLU A 9 -10.90 22.88 -19.98
N PHE A 10 -9.97 23.14 -19.05
CA PHE A 10 -9.81 22.31 -17.87
C PHE A 10 -11.03 22.38 -16.93
N VAL A 11 -11.62 23.57 -16.77
CA VAL A 11 -12.82 23.76 -15.94
C VAL A 11 -14.02 23.03 -16.54
N SER A 12 -14.25 23.13 -17.85
CA SER A 12 -15.33 22.42 -18.53
C SER A 12 -15.14 20.90 -18.48
N PHE A 13 -13.93 20.41 -18.73
CA PHE A 13 -13.58 18.99 -18.57
C PHE A 13 -13.80 18.50 -17.14
N ARG A 14 -13.36 19.26 -16.14
CA ARG A 14 -13.54 18.92 -14.72
C ARG A 14 -15.03 18.78 -14.36
N LYS A 15 -15.89 19.64 -14.92
CA LYS A 15 -17.35 19.59 -14.74
C LYS A 15 -17.96 18.36 -15.42
N ALA A 16 -17.63 18.10 -16.69
CA ALA A 16 -18.12 16.92 -17.38
C ALA A 16 -17.70 15.61 -16.68
N ARG A 17 -16.46 15.56 -16.18
CA ARG A 17 -15.96 14.40 -15.42
C ARG A 17 -16.65 14.25 -14.05
N SER A 18 -17.07 15.34 -13.40
CA SER A 18 -17.74 15.21 -12.10
C SER A 18 -19.07 14.46 -12.19
N ASP A 19 -19.73 14.49 -13.35
CA ASP A 19 -20.98 13.75 -13.58
C ASP A 19 -20.76 12.23 -13.59
N MET A 20 -19.53 11.77 -13.86
CA MET A 20 -19.13 10.36 -13.85
C MET A 20 -18.51 9.92 -12.51
N LEU A 21 -18.23 10.85 -11.60
CA LEU A 21 -17.51 10.58 -10.35
C LEU A 21 -18.51 10.22 -9.25
N LEU A 22 -18.72 8.92 -9.02
CA LEU A 22 -19.63 8.43 -7.98
C LEU A 22 -19.14 8.74 -6.56
N SER A 23 -17.84 8.60 -6.30
CA SER A 23 -17.25 8.93 -5.01
C SER A 23 -15.75 9.24 -5.13
N ARG A 24 -15.23 9.99 -4.17
CA ARG A 24 -13.79 10.25 -4.02
C ARG A 24 -13.41 10.17 -2.55
N LYS A 25 -12.42 9.36 -2.25
CA LYS A 25 -11.77 9.30 -0.94
C LYS A 25 -10.35 9.86 -1.07
N ASN A 26 -9.95 10.73 -0.15
CA ASN A 26 -8.57 11.18 -0.03
C ASN A 26 -8.08 10.83 1.36
N GLN A 27 -6.85 10.31 1.44
CA GLN A 27 -6.15 10.07 2.70
C GLN A 27 -4.76 10.69 2.60
N LEU A 28 -4.29 11.25 3.70
CA LEU A 28 -2.88 11.65 3.85
C LEU A 28 -2.22 10.61 4.74
N LEU A 29 -1.11 10.09 4.27
CA LEU A 29 -0.42 8.96 4.87
C LEU A 29 0.95 9.42 5.38
N LEU A 30 1.40 8.80 6.46
CA LEU A 30 2.77 8.87 6.95
C LEU A 30 3.44 7.51 6.73
N GLU A 31 4.74 7.52 6.48
CA GLU A 31 5.54 6.30 6.32
C GLU A 31 5.88 5.65 7.68
N PHE A 32 6.00 4.34 7.70
CA PHE A 32 6.60 3.64 8.83
C PHE A 32 8.12 3.80 8.80
N SER A 33 8.72 4.18 9.93
CA SER A 33 10.17 4.38 10.06
C SER A 33 11.01 3.11 9.87
N PHE A 34 10.39 1.93 9.97
CA PHE A 34 11.05 0.63 9.76
C PHE A 34 10.86 0.10 8.34
N TRP A 35 10.24 0.87 7.44
CA TRP A 35 10.11 0.53 6.03
C TRP A 35 11.18 1.25 5.20
N ASN A 36 11.56 0.66 4.08
CA ASN A 36 12.50 1.30 3.14
C ASN A 36 11.81 2.46 2.40
N GLU A 37 12.59 3.49 2.04
CA GLU A 37 12.11 4.51 1.09
C GLU A 37 11.78 3.86 -0.26
N PRO A 38 10.68 4.25 -0.92
CA PRO A 38 10.37 3.77 -2.26
C PRO A 38 11.44 4.22 -3.26
N VAL A 39 12.22 3.28 -3.79
CA VAL A 39 13.20 3.53 -4.85
C VAL A 39 12.64 3.13 -6.23
N PRO A 40 13.14 3.74 -7.32
CA PRO A 40 12.85 3.28 -8.67
C PRO A 40 13.18 1.80 -8.85
N ARG A 41 12.40 1.09 -9.68
CA ARG A 41 12.50 -0.36 -9.86
C ARG A 41 12.42 -0.68 -11.33
N SER A 42 13.30 -1.53 -11.84
CA SER A 42 13.23 -1.99 -13.23
C SER A 42 11.97 -2.83 -13.47
N GLY A 43 11.15 -2.40 -14.43
CA GLY A 43 9.94 -3.09 -14.87
C GLY A 43 10.15 -4.17 -15.94
N PRO A 44 9.04 -4.80 -16.41
CA PRO A 44 7.66 -4.55 -15.99
C PRO A 44 7.30 -5.23 -14.66
N ASN A 45 6.60 -4.51 -13.78
CA ASN A 45 6.09 -5.02 -12.50
C ASN A 45 4.57 -4.77 -12.38
N ILE A 46 3.89 -5.64 -11.65
CA ILE A 46 2.57 -5.39 -11.07
C ILE A 46 2.72 -4.99 -9.60
N TYR A 47 1.78 -4.21 -9.09
CA TYR A 47 1.78 -3.74 -7.71
C TYR A 47 0.56 -4.25 -6.95
N GLU A 48 0.75 -4.71 -5.72
CA GLU A 48 -0.33 -5.05 -4.79
C GLU A 48 -0.38 -4.00 -3.67
N LEU A 49 -1.48 -3.27 -3.57
CA LEU A 49 -1.76 -2.41 -2.43
C LEU A 49 -2.68 -3.15 -1.46
N ARG A 50 -2.13 -3.51 -0.30
CA ARG A 50 -2.88 -4.14 0.80
C ARG A 50 -3.23 -3.06 1.81
N SER A 51 -4.50 -2.92 2.14
CA SER A 51 -5.01 -1.91 3.07
C SER A 51 -5.74 -2.61 4.20
N TYR A 52 -5.33 -2.38 5.44
CA TYR A 52 -5.96 -3.00 6.60
C TYR A 52 -6.52 -1.94 7.53
N GLN A 53 -7.75 -2.18 8.00
CA GLN A 53 -8.33 -1.42 9.09
C GLN A 53 -7.97 -2.11 10.39
N LEU A 54 -7.20 -1.44 11.24
CA LEU A 54 -6.85 -1.94 12.56
C LEU A 54 -7.93 -1.59 13.58
N ARG A 55 -7.99 -2.39 14.65
CA ARG A 55 -8.80 -2.05 15.82
C ARG A 55 -8.32 -0.72 16.41
N PRO A 56 -9.23 0.18 16.81
CA PRO A 56 -8.84 1.42 17.47
C PRO A 56 -7.92 1.16 18.67
N GLY A 57 -6.79 1.89 18.72
CA GLY A 57 -5.80 1.79 19.78
C GLY A 57 -4.68 0.76 19.56
N THR A 58 -4.75 -0.12 18.55
CA THR A 58 -3.75 -1.20 18.36
C THR A 58 -2.65 -0.86 17.36
N MET A 59 -2.63 0.36 16.80
CA MET A 59 -1.68 0.78 15.76
C MET A 59 -0.21 0.60 16.20
N ILE A 60 0.13 1.02 17.42
CA ILE A 60 1.51 0.92 17.93
C ILE A 60 1.90 -0.55 18.13
N GLU A 61 1.02 -1.35 18.74
CA GLU A 61 1.23 -2.78 18.96
C GLU A 61 1.46 -3.50 17.63
N TRP A 62 0.55 -3.30 16.67
CA TRP A 62 0.66 -3.88 15.33
C TRP A 62 1.95 -3.44 14.62
N GLY A 63 2.33 -2.17 14.73
CA GLY A 63 3.56 -1.62 14.17
C GLY A 63 4.82 -2.27 14.74
N ASN A 64 4.85 -2.54 16.05
CA ASN A 64 5.97 -3.22 16.71
C ASN A 64 6.17 -4.67 16.21
N TYR A 65 5.08 -5.39 15.94
CA TYR A 65 5.17 -6.70 15.30
C TYR A 65 5.65 -6.58 13.84
N TRP A 66 5.14 -5.61 13.09
CA TRP A 66 5.51 -5.42 11.68
C TRP A 66 6.94 -4.96 11.46
N ALA A 67 7.53 -4.21 12.39
CA ALA A 67 8.96 -3.87 12.38
C ALA A 67 9.87 -5.11 12.36
N ARG A 68 9.39 -6.25 12.89
CA ARG A 68 10.06 -7.55 12.79
C ARG A 68 9.63 -8.31 11.54
N ALA A 69 8.32 -8.29 11.24
CA ALA A 69 7.73 -9.04 10.13
C ALA A 69 8.27 -8.62 8.76
N ILE A 70 8.54 -7.33 8.57
CA ILE A 70 9.01 -6.81 7.27
C ILE A 70 10.32 -7.45 6.83
N ARG A 71 11.19 -7.88 7.76
CA ARG A 71 12.47 -8.53 7.46
C ARG A 71 12.28 -9.83 6.67
N PHE A 72 11.23 -10.58 6.98
CA PHE A 72 10.87 -11.81 6.25
C PHE A 72 10.39 -11.55 4.82
N ARG A 73 10.10 -10.30 4.49
CA ARG A 73 9.46 -9.83 3.24
C ARG A 73 10.34 -8.83 2.48
N GLN A 74 11.62 -8.73 2.86
CA GLN A 74 12.61 -7.90 2.18
C GLN A 74 13.54 -8.75 1.31
N ASP A 75 13.74 -10.03 1.65
CA ASP A 75 14.66 -10.93 0.92
C ASP A 75 14.30 -11.10 -0.56
N SER A 76 13.02 -11.06 -0.91
CA SER A 76 12.57 -11.21 -2.30
C SER A 76 12.40 -9.88 -3.02
N ASN A 77 12.89 -8.78 -2.40
CA ASN A 77 12.80 -7.42 -2.92
C ASN A 77 11.37 -7.10 -3.40
N GLU A 78 10.34 -7.48 -2.64
CA GLU A 78 8.94 -7.19 -2.96
C GLU A 78 8.42 -5.94 -2.23
N ALA A 79 9.04 -5.57 -1.11
CA ALA A 79 8.62 -4.42 -0.30
C ALA A 79 8.89 -3.09 -1.02
N VAL A 80 7.86 -2.28 -1.21
CA VAL A 80 7.97 -0.95 -1.86
C VAL A 80 7.78 0.18 -0.85
N GLY A 81 6.72 0.10 -0.04
CA GLY A 81 6.41 1.14 0.94
C GLY A 81 5.37 0.68 1.96
N GLY A 82 5.45 1.21 3.17
CA GLY A 82 4.52 0.95 4.26
C GLY A 82 4.09 2.26 4.89
N PHE A 83 2.78 2.43 5.07
CA PHE A 83 2.20 3.69 5.47
C PHE A 83 1.05 3.51 6.46
N PHE A 84 0.75 4.55 7.23
CA PHE A 84 -0.45 4.64 8.05
C PHE A 84 -1.17 5.97 7.85
N SER A 85 -2.48 5.98 8.07
CA SER A 85 -3.31 7.17 7.90
C SER A 85 -3.02 8.24 8.95
N GLN A 86 -2.69 9.46 8.52
CA GLN A 86 -2.68 10.65 9.37
C GLN A 86 -4.00 11.43 9.27
N ILE A 87 -4.55 11.55 8.06
CA ILE A 87 -5.82 12.26 7.80
C ILE A 87 -6.69 11.40 6.87
N GLY A 88 -7.99 11.34 7.15
CA GLY A 88 -8.98 10.52 6.45
C GLY A 88 -9.51 9.41 7.35
N GLN A 89 -9.69 8.20 6.83
CA GLN A 89 -10.07 7.04 7.65
C GLN A 89 -8.89 6.64 8.53
N LEU A 90 -9.07 6.74 9.85
CA LEU A 90 -8.05 6.46 10.87
C LEU A 90 -7.88 4.95 11.12
N TYR A 91 -6.78 4.60 11.79
CA TYR A 91 -6.36 3.22 12.06
C TYR A 91 -6.21 2.39 10.78
N MET A 92 -5.92 3.05 9.65
CA MET A 92 -5.64 2.38 8.39
C MET A 92 -4.15 2.26 8.18
N VAL A 93 -3.72 1.07 7.77
CA VAL A 93 -2.36 0.79 7.33
C VAL A 93 -2.35 0.31 5.90
N HIS A 94 -1.31 0.68 5.16
CA HIS A 94 -1.16 0.38 3.75
C HIS A 94 0.22 -0.20 3.49
N HIS A 95 0.26 -1.31 2.76
CA HIS A 95 1.49 -1.90 2.26
C HIS A 95 1.45 -1.95 0.75
N LEU A 96 2.48 -1.41 0.12
CA LEU A 96 2.69 -1.50 -1.30
C LEU A 96 3.78 -2.54 -1.58
N TRP A 97 3.41 -3.53 -2.40
CA TRP A 97 4.29 -4.61 -2.82
C TRP A 97 4.44 -4.60 -4.35
N ALA A 98 5.60 -4.99 -4.84
CA ALA A 98 5.87 -5.13 -6.27
C ALA A 98 6.26 -6.56 -6.61
N TYR A 99 5.71 -7.05 -7.72
CA TYR A 99 5.95 -8.39 -8.24
C TYR A 99 6.13 -8.32 -9.75
N LYS A 100 6.86 -9.27 -10.32
CA LYS A 100 6.95 -9.43 -11.77
C LYS A 100 5.58 -9.76 -12.38
N ASP A 101 4.87 -10.71 -11.78
CA ASP A 101 3.58 -11.21 -12.22
C ASP A 101 2.81 -11.86 -11.04
N LEU A 102 1.58 -12.32 -11.30
CA LEU A 102 0.72 -12.92 -10.27
C LEU A 102 1.23 -14.29 -9.78
N GLN A 103 1.97 -15.03 -10.61
CA GLN A 103 2.56 -16.31 -10.20
C GLN A 103 3.70 -16.06 -9.21
N THR A 104 4.62 -15.15 -9.56
CA THR A 104 5.72 -14.73 -8.69
C THR A 104 5.20 -14.19 -7.35
N ARG A 105 4.06 -13.46 -7.39
CA ARG A 105 3.37 -13.02 -6.16
C ARG A 105 2.94 -14.20 -5.30
N GLU A 106 2.32 -15.22 -5.88
CA GLU A 106 1.89 -16.41 -5.14
C GLU A 106 3.09 -17.14 -4.54
N ASP A 107 4.12 -17.39 -5.34
CA ASP A 107 5.32 -18.12 -4.92
C ASP A 107 6.02 -17.41 -3.75
N ILE A 108 6.24 -16.09 -3.83
CA ILE A 108 6.87 -15.30 -2.75
C ILE A 108 6.01 -15.27 -1.49
N ARG A 109 4.68 -15.19 -1.63
CA ARG A 109 3.76 -15.22 -0.48
C ARG A 109 3.76 -16.58 0.21
N ASN A 110 3.82 -17.67 -0.55
CA ASN A 110 3.89 -19.02 -0.01
C ASN A 110 5.25 -19.29 0.63
N ALA A 111 6.34 -18.85 0.01
CA ALA A 111 7.70 -18.96 0.55
C ALA A 111 7.86 -18.29 1.93
N ALA A 112 7.15 -17.19 2.19
CA ALA A 112 7.18 -16.52 3.49
C ALA A 112 6.71 -17.43 4.65
N TRP A 113 5.77 -18.34 4.42
CA TRP A 113 5.27 -19.29 5.42
C TRP A 113 6.28 -20.37 5.81
N HIS A 114 7.31 -20.58 5.00
CA HIS A 114 8.40 -21.51 5.32
C HIS A 114 9.51 -20.87 6.15
N LYS A 115 9.42 -19.56 6.44
CA LYS A 115 10.40 -18.85 7.27
C LYS A 115 9.99 -18.92 8.74
N HIS A 116 10.85 -19.54 9.56
CA HIS A 116 10.61 -19.71 11.00
C HIS A 116 10.33 -18.37 11.70
N GLY A 117 9.25 -18.29 12.47
CA GLY A 117 8.82 -17.10 13.21
C GLY A 117 7.86 -16.19 12.44
N TRP A 118 7.60 -16.44 11.15
CA TRP A 118 6.58 -15.72 10.40
C TRP A 118 5.18 -16.02 10.96
N GLU A 119 4.91 -17.28 11.28
CA GLU A 119 3.65 -17.77 11.85
C GLU A 119 3.30 -17.10 13.18
N GLU A 120 4.29 -16.86 14.04
CA GLU A 120 4.10 -16.17 15.31
C GLU A 120 3.68 -14.70 15.08
N LEU A 121 4.34 -14.02 14.14
CA LEU A 121 4.01 -12.63 13.81
C LEU A 121 2.61 -12.51 13.20
N VAL A 122 2.20 -13.48 12.36
CA VAL A 122 0.83 -13.55 11.85
C VAL A 122 -0.16 -13.77 12.98
N TYR A 123 0.13 -14.69 13.92
CA TYR A 123 -0.73 -14.97 15.07
C TYR A 123 -1.02 -13.72 15.91
N TYR A 124 -0.03 -12.87 16.16
CA TYR A 124 -0.23 -11.65 16.93
C TYR A 124 -0.83 -10.49 16.14
N THR A 125 -0.59 -10.41 14.82
CA THR A 125 -1.02 -9.24 14.03
C THR A 125 -2.43 -9.38 13.45
N VAL A 126 -2.86 -10.59 13.07
CA VAL A 126 -4.17 -10.81 12.44
C VAL A 126 -5.34 -10.45 13.36
N PRO A 127 -5.35 -10.82 14.66
CA PRO A 127 -6.43 -10.45 15.57
C PRO A 127 -6.63 -8.94 15.73
N LEU A 128 -5.58 -8.14 15.49
CA LEU A 128 -5.62 -6.67 15.58
C LEU A 128 -6.28 -6.01 14.37
N ILE A 129 -6.61 -6.77 13.33
CA ILE A 129 -7.20 -6.28 12.08
C ILE A 129 -8.70 -6.55 12.07
N GLN A 130 -9.48 -5.55 11.65
CA GLN A 130 -10.94 -5.64 11.46
C GLN A 130 -11.29 -5.98 10.01
N GLU A 131 -10.67 -5.29 9.06
CA GLU A 131 -10.93 -5.46 7.63
C GLU A 131 -9.63 -5.51 6.85
N MET A 132 -9.61 -6.28 5.76
CA MET A 132 -8.49 -6.36 4.83
C MET A 132 -8.96 -6.21 3.39
N GLU A 133 -8.30 -5.34 2.64
CA GLU A 133 -8.50 -5.18 1.20
C GLU A 133 -7.16 -5.37 0.47
N SER A 134 -7.21 -5.99 -0.70
CA SER A 134 -6.07 -6.14 -1.61
C SER A 134 -6.46 -5.67 -3.01
N ARG A 135 -5.64 -4.82 -3.61
CA ARG A 135 -5.82 -4.33 -4.98
C ARG A 135 -4.57 -4.59 -5.82
N ILE A 136 -4.75 -5.25 -6.96
CA ILE A 136 -3.70 -5.40 -7.98
C ILE A 136 -3.77 -4.20 -8.92
N MET A 137 -2.62 -3.60 -9.19
CA MET A 137 -2.46 -2.36 -9.95
C MET A 137 -1.39 -2.53 -11.00
N ILE A 138 -1.61 -1.93 -12.16
CA ILE A 138 -0.63 -1.83 -13.24
C ILE A 138 -0.13 -0.38 -13.26
N PRO A 139 1.19 -0.14 -13.12
CA PRO A 139 1.74 1.20 -13.14
C PRO A 139 1.56 1.83 -14.53
N LEU A 140 1.29 3.14 -14.57
CA LEU A 140 1.32 3.91 -15.81
C LEU A 140 2.75 4.03 -16.33
N LYS A 141 2.92 4.25 -17.65
CA LYS A 141 4.23 4.39 -18.30
C LYS A 141 5.11 5.50 -17.73
N THR A 142 4.52 6.52 -17.12
CA THR A 142 5.20 7.66 -16.50
C THR A 142 5.45 7.48 -15.01
N SER A 143 5.12 6.31 -14.44
CA SER A 143 5.38 6.03 -13.04
C SER A 143 6.89 5.94 -12.78
N PRO A 144 7.42 6.62 -11.75
CA PRO A 144 8.83 6.51 -11.38
C PRO A 144 9.19 5.15 -10.76
N LEU A 145 8.20 4.28 -10.54
CA LEU A 145 8.34 2.93 -10.02
C LEU A 145 8.27 1.88 -11.16
N GLN A 146 8.79 2.22 -12.34
CA GLN A 146 9.00 1.34 -13.51
C GLN A 146 10.43 1.43 -14.04
#